data_AF-A0A815ERE0-F1
#
_entry.id   AF-A0A815ERE0-F1
#
_cell.length_a   1.000
_cell.length_b   1.000
_cell.length_c   1.000
_cell.angle_alpha   90.00
_cell.angle_beta   90.00
_cell.angle_gamma   90.00
#
_symmetry.space_group_name_H-M   'P 1'
#
loop_
_entity.id
_entity.type
_entity.pdbx_description
1 polymer ?
#
loop_
_entity_poly.entity_id
_entity_poly.type
_entity_poly.pdbx_seq_one_letter_code
_entity_poly.pdbx_strand_id
1 'polypeptide(L)'
;MEQIKQLKEEIAAPPNIIMEEQAQLSWIKQIKISEREIFEKVCGDVTVEDSGLVAIQCGTNAHAQIRGRNLYSTGIHNIRFKLDKSSSDWLFFGIISSSTPMKARSYASPSAYGWVVGCGQVWLNGVQSDGYGGWDGDICENDTVELTLNCNENKIQCLNERTKQKYELKVDLTSCPYPWKLHLNLHFASDRVSICF
;
A
#
# COMPACT_ATOMS: atom_id res chain seq x y z
N MET A 1 6.02 -63.36 -33.11
CA MET A 1 7.40 -63.03 -33.55
C MET A 1 7.42 -61.82 -34.46
N GLU A 2 6.47 -61.67 -35.39
CA GLU A 2 6.39 -60.51 -36.30
C GLU A 2 6.27 -59.15 -35.58
N GLN A 3 5.44 -59.07 -34.53
CA GLN A 3 5.26 -57.85 -33.73
C GLN A 3 6.56 -57.36 -33.05
N ILE A 4 7.45 -58.28 -32.66
CA ILE A 4 8.72 -57.92 -32.02
C ILE A 4 9.72 -57.39 -33.06
N LYS A 5 9.66 -57.92 -34.28
CA LYS A 5 10.50 -57.43 -35.38
C LYS A 5 10.08 -56.02 -35.80
N GLN A 6 8.77 -55.79 -35.88
CA GLN A 6 8.19 -54.49 -36.19
C GLN A 6 8.55 -53.43 -35.14
N LEU A 7 8.47 -53.76 -33.84
CA LEU A 7 8.89 -52.86 -32.76
C LEU A 7 10.39 -52.49 -32.82
N LYS A 8 11.24 -53.43 -33.23
CA LYS A 8 12.69 -53.17 -33.35
C LYS A 8 13.02 -52.23 -34.51
N GLU A 9 12.27 -52.33 -35.60
CA GLU A 9 12.43 -51.45 -36.77
C GLU A 9 11.96 -50.03 -36.46
N GLU A 10 10.87 -49.86 -35.71
CA GLU A 10 10.36 -48.54 -35.26
C GLU A 10 11.30 -47.82 -34.27
N ILE A 11 12.01 -48.57 -33.43
CA ILE A 11 13.02 -47.99 -32.51
C ILE A 11 14.30 -47.59 -33.25
N ALA A 12 14.70 -48.33 -34.29
CA ALA A 12 15.93 -48.08 -35.03
C ALA A 12 15.84 -46.86 -35.97
N ALA A 13 14.64 -46.50 -36.42
CA ALA A 13 14.37 -45.32 -37.24
C ALA A 13 13.07 -44.65 -36.76
N PRO A 14 13.12 -43.89 -35.64
CA PRO A 14 11.92 -43.26 -35.10
C PRO A 14 11.30 -42.35 -36.18
N PRO A 15 9.99 -42.45 -36.43
CA PRO A 15 9.32 -41.57 -37.37
C PRO A 15 9.53 -40.12 -36.95
N ASN A 16 9.77 -39.24 -37.93
CA ASN A 16 10.03 -37.82 -37.75
C ASN A 16 9.15 -37.24 -36.63
N ILE A 17 9.77 -36.89 -35.50
CA ILE A 17 9.10 -36.19 -34.41
C ILE A 17 8.82 -34.78 -34.93
N ILE A 18 7.61 -34.57 -35.41
CA ILE A 18 7.11 -33.23 -35.69
C ILE A 18 6.81 -32.61 -34.32
N MET A 19 7.73 -31.78 -33.84
CA MET A 19 7.47 -30.94 -32.67
C MET A 19 6.55 -29.82 -33.13
N GLU A 20 5.24 -30.00 -32.97
CA GLU A 20 4.31 -28.88 -32.98
C GLU A 20 4.57 -28.06 -31.72
N GLU A 21 5.06 -26.84 -31.92
CA GLU A 21 5.22 -25.82 -30.90
C GLU A 21 3.84 -25.48 -30.33
N GLN A 22 3.44 -26.19 -29.27
CA GLN A 22 2.22 -25.89 -28.53
C GLN A 22 2.34 -24.47 -28.00
N ALA A 23 1.55 -23.57 -28.60
CA ALA A 23 1.40 -22.19 -28.19
C ALA A 23 1.35 -22.09 -26.66
N GLN A 24 2.34 -21.39 -26.10
CA GLN A 24 2.46 -21.12 -24.67
C GLN A 24 1.10 -20.67 -24.12
N LEU A 25 0.60 -21.45 -23.17
CA LEU A 25 -0.66 -21.22 -22.46
C LEU A 25 -0.59 -19.89 -21.69
N SER A 26 -0.98 -18.80 -22.35
CA SER A 26 -0.99 -17.42 -21.84
C SER A 26 -2.04 -17.14 -20.75
N TRP A 27 -2.75 -18.17 -20.30
CA TRP A 27 -3.88 -18.05 -19.36
C TRP A 27 -3.53 -18.36 -17.90
N ILE A 28 -2.31 -18.84 -17.58
CA ILE A 28 -1.88 -18.95 -16.18
C ILE A 28 -1.68 -17.53 -15.65
N LYS A 29 -2.76 -16.95 -15.11
CA LYS A 29 -2.68 -15.76 -14.26
C LYS A 29 -1.75 -16.14 -13.11
N GLN A 30 -0.53 -15.61 -13.12
CA GLN A 30 0.39 -15.77 -12.01
C GLN A 30 -0.33 -15.36 -10.72
N ILE A 31 -0.53 -16.33 -9.81
CA ILE A 31 -1.04 -16.05 -8.48
C ILE A 31 0.07 -15.28 -7.78
N LYS A 32 -0.06 -13.96 -7.75
CA LYS A 32 0.88 -13.11 -7.02
C LYS A 32 0.46 -13.15 -5.56
N ILE A 33 1.17 -13.96 -4.77
CA ILE A 33 1.06 -13.90 -3.30
C ILE A 33 1.69 -12.57 -2.89
N SER A 34 0.84 -11.59 -2.57
CA SER A 34 1.30 -10.34 -1.98
C SER A 34 1.67 -10.57 -0.52
N GLU A 35 2.84 -10.08 -0.12
CA GLU A 35 3.20 -10.06 1.30
C GLU A 35 2.18 -9.26 2.09
N ARG A 36 1.85 -9.77 3.28
CA ARG A 36 0.93 -9.12 4.21
C ARG A 36 1.52 -7.79 4.67
N GLU A 37 0.78 -6.70 4.47
CA GLU A 37 1.19 -5.39 4.97
C GLU A 37 1.13 -5.35 6.51
N ILE A 38 2.16 -4.74 7.11
CA ILE A 38 2.25 -4.50 8.54
C ILE A 38 2.96 -3.15 8.78
N PHE A 39 2.78 -2.55 9.95
CA PHE A 39 3.65 -1.49 10.44
C PHE A 39 5.02 -2.07 10.80
N GLU A 40 6.09 -1.45 10.30
CA GLU A 40 7.46 -1.96 10.48
C GLU A 40 8.40 -0.91 11.08
N LYS A 41 8.43 0.29 10.52
CA LYS A 41 9.39 1.33 10.92
C LYS A 41 8.69 2.46 11.64
N VAL A 42 9.27 2.92 12.74
CA VAL A 42 8.77 4.02 13.56
C VAL A 42 9.83 5.10 13.78
N CYS A 43 9.39 6.35 13.93
CA CYS A 43 10.23 7.47 14.35
C CYS A 43 9.39 8.42 15.23
N GLY A 44 9.81 8.60 16.49
CA GLY A 44 9.03 9.30 17.51
C GLY A 44 8.39 8.33 18.51
N ASP A 45 7.47 8.84 19.33
CA ASP A 45 6.87 8.10 20.44
C ASP A 45 5.70 7.21 19.95
N VAL A 46 5.99 6.16 19.18
CA VAL A 46 5.00 5.17 18.73
C VAL A 46 5.45 3.78 19.09
N THR A 47 4.52 2.98 19.60
CA THR A 47 4.68 1.54 19.74
C THR A 47 3.90 0.81 18.65
N VAL A 48 4.48 -0.27 18.14
CA VAL A 48 3.82 -1.19 17.22
C VAL A 48 3.55 -2.51 17.94
N GLU A 49 2.29 -2.92 17.98
CA GLU A 49 1.80 -4.11 18.68
C GLU A 49 1.15 -5.10 17.71
N ASP A 50 0.63 -6.21 18.26
CA ASP A 50 -0.09 -7.26 17.53
C ASP A 50 0.65 -7.73 16.26
N SER A 51 1.92 -8.09 16.42
CA SER A 51 2.79 -8.55 15.33
C SER A 51 2.89 -7.57 14.15
N GLY A 52 2.80 -6.27 14.41
CA GLY A 52 2.88 -5.24 13.37
C GLY A 52 1.52 -4.70 12.91
N LEU A 53 0.41 -5.19 13.47
CA LEU A 53 -0.93 -4.83 12.97
C LEU A 53 -1.50 -3.60 13.64
N VAL A 54 -0.98 -3.18 14.80
CA VAL A 54 -1.50 -2.03 15.55
C VAL A 54 -0.37 -1.04 15.79
N ALA A 55 -0.61 0.23 15.49
CA ALA A 55 0.27 1.32 15.88
C ALA A 55 -0.42 2.23 16.88
N ILE A 56 0.29 2.58 17.95
CA ILE A 56 -0.22 3.37 19.08
C ILE A 56 0.73 4.52 19.35
N GLN A 57 0.22 5.75 19.32
CA GLN A 57 0.95 6.92 19.78
C GLN A 57 1.10 6.86 21.30
N CYS A 58 2.34 6.77 21.76
CA CYS A 58 2.70 6.77 23.17
C CYS A 58 3.16 8.17 23.60
N GLY A 59 3.10 8.46 24.90
CA GLY A 59 3.75 9.65 25.45
C GLY A 59 3.00 10.97 25.21
N THR A 60 3.72 11.97 24.71
CA THR A 60 3.28 13.38 24.63
C THR A 60 2.66 13.74 23.27
N ASN A 61 1.94 14.86 23.21
CA ASN A 61 1.36 15.37 21.95
C ASN A 61 2.46 15.89 21.02
N ALA A 62 2.99 15.01 20.19
CA ALA A 62 4.07 15.29 19.23
C ALA A 62 3.90 14.39 18.01
N HIS A 63 4.29 14.88 16.83
CA HIS A 63 4.18 14.05 15.63
C HIS A 63 5.16 12.87 15.68
N ALA A 64 4.67 11.68 15.35
CA ALA A 64 5.50 10.50 15.13
C ALA A 64 5.14 9.87 13.79
N GLN A 65 6.15 9.32 13.12
CA GLN A 65 6.00 8.69 11.81
C GLN A 65 5.97 7.17 11.94
N ILE A 66 5.09 6.53 11.18
CA ILE A 66 5.09 5.09 10.96
C ILE A 66 5.18 4.81 9.45
N ARG A 67 5.88 3.74 9.08
CA ARG A 67 5.90 3.23 7.70
C ARG A 67 5.56 1.74 7.64
N GLY A 68 4.86 1.36 6.59
CA GLY A 68 4.61 -0.03 6.24
C GLY A 68 5.88 -0.79 5.86
N ARG A 69 5.80 -2.12 5.91
CA ARG A 69 6.88 -3.03 5.49
C ARG A 69 7.09 -2.96 3.99
N ASN A 70 6.00 -3.06 3.25
CA ASN A 70 6.02 -3.30 1.81
C ASN A 70 6.61 -2.12 1.01
N LEU A 71 7.11 -2.45 -0.18
CA LEU A 71 7.64 -1.49 -1.16
C LEU A 71 6.80 -1.60 -2.44
N TYR A 72 6.18 -0.48 -2.82
CA TYR A 72 5.23 -0.44 -3.92
C TYR A 72 5.82 0.30 -5.12
N SER A 73 6.07 -0.42 -6.22
CA SER A 73 6.63 0.15 -7.46
C SER A 73 5.82 -0.16 -8.72
N THR A 74 4.91 -1.12 -8.66
CA THR A 74 4.13 -1.61 -9.82
C THR A 74 2.79 -2.16 -9.38
N GLY A 75 1.79 -2.16 -10.26
CA GLY A 75 0.49 -2.77 -9.98
C GLY A 75 -0.44 -1.91 -9.11
N ILE A 76 -1.49 -2.56 -8.60
CA ILE A 76 -2.51 -1.95 -7.75
C ILE A 76 -2.53 -2.70 -6.43
N HIS A 77 -2.47 -1.98 -5.32
CA HIS A 77 -2.43 -2.54 -3.97
C HIS A 77 -3.50 -1.89 -3.12
N ASN A 78 -4.25 -2.68 -2.37
CA ASN A 78 -5.25 -2.19 -1.43
C ASN A 78 -4.77 -2.47 -0.01
N ILE A 79 -4.77 -1.43 0.81
CA ILE A 79 -4.40 -1.50 2.21
C ILE A 79 -5.60 -1.01 3.00
N ARG A 80 -6.14 -1.86 3.87
CA ARG A 80 -7.27 -1.51 4.72
C ARG A 80 -6.75 -1.24 6.12
N PHE A 81 -7.18 -0.14 6.73
CA PHE A 81 -6.88 0.14 8.13
C PHE A 81 -8.06 0.80 8.82
N LYS A 82 -8.14 0.59 10.13
CA LYS A 82 -9.19 1.13 11.00
C LYS A 82 -8.59 2.14 11.96
N LEU A 83 -9.29 3.26 12.14
CA LEU A 83 -8.97 4.23 13.18
C LEU A 83 -9.62 3.77 14.49
N ASP A 84 -8.92 2.93 15.26
CA ASP A 84 -9.49 2.38 16.50
C ASP A 84 -9.73 3.45 17.56
N LYS A 85 -8.86 4.46 17.62
CA LYS A 85 -8.99 5.59 18.53
C LYS A 85 -8.35 6.82 17.89
N SER A 86 -9.10 7.92 17.82
CA SER A 86 -8.57 9.21 17.37
C SER A 86 -8.93 10.26 18.41
N SER A 87 -7.92 10.76 19.11
CA SER A 87 -8.15 11.76 20.16
C SER A 87 -8.23 13.20 19.62
N SER A 88 -8.16 13.37 18.29
CA SER A 88 -8.17 14.67 17.62
C SER A 88 -8.51 14.60 16.12
N ASP A 89 -8.54 15.79 15.53
CA ASP A 89 -8.59 16.06 14.08
C ASP A 89 -7.21 16.05 13.41
N TRP A 90 -6.21 15.36 13.96
CA TRP A 90 -4.89 15.27 13.32
C TRP A 90 -4.30 13.87 13.33
N LEU A 91 -4.58 13.14 12.26
CA LEU A 91 -3.91 11.91 11.87
C LEU A 91 -3.65 11.96 10.37
N PHE A 92 -2.40 11.86 9.95
CA PHE A 92 -2.05 11.82 8.54
C PHE A 92 -1.93 10.37 8.06
N PHE A 93 -2.48 10.06 6.89
CA PHE A 93 -2.24 8.80 6.18
C PHE A 93 -2.07 8.99 4.68
N GLY A 94 -1.22 8.15 4.06
CA GLY A 94 -0.99 8.15 2.62
C GLY A 94 0.29 7.40 2.26
N ILE A 95 1.11 8.02 1.40
CA ILE A 95 2.39 7.45 0.95
C ILE A 95 3.55 8.41 1.12
N ILE A 96 4.75 7.82 1.10
CA ILE A 96 6.02 8.51 0.99
C ILE A 96 7.00 7.69 0.14
N SER A 97 7.96 8.35 -0.51
CA SER A 97 9.06 7.62 -1.15
C SER A 97 9.88 6.87 -0.10
N SER A 98 10.21 5.62 -0.40
CA SER A 98 11.04 4.76 0.46
C SER A 98 12.45 5.32 0.68
N SER A 99 12.95 6.12 -0.26
CA SER A 99 14.26 6.78 -0.20
C SER A 99 14.30 7.96 0.79
N THR A 100 13.14 8.49 1.16
CA THR A 100 13.05 9.64 2.05
C THR A 100 13.44 9.26 3.48
N PRO A 101 14.28 10.04 4.18
CA PRO A 101 14.60 9.79 5.59
C PRO A 101 13.37 9.87 6.50
N MET A 102 13.38 9.11 7.60
CA MET A 102 12.32 9.19 8.60
C MET A 102 12.48 10.43 9.49
N LYS A 103 11.37 11.09 9.82
CA LYS A 103 11.33 12.26 10.72
C LYS A 103 9.92 12.45 11.30
N ALA A 104 9.83 13.00 12.51
CA ALA A 104 8.57 13.30 13.19
C ALA A 104 7.55 14.05 12.32
N ARG A 105 7.97 15.11 11.62
CA ARG A 105 7.11 15.91 10.71
C ARG A 105 7.26 15.49 9.26
N SER A 106 7.16 14.19 9.00
CA SER A 106 7.41 13.63 7.67
C SER A 106 6.30 13.90 6.66
N TYR A 107 5.09 14.24 7.11
CA TYR A 107 3.98 14.70 6.27
C TYR A 107 4.33 15.96 5.45
N ALA A 108 5.27 16.79 5.94
CA ALA A 108 5.82 17.95 5.24
C ALA A 108 7.07 17.62 4.40
N SER A 109 7.31 16.35 4.07
CA SER A 109 8.36 15.97 3.12
C SER A 109 7.89 16.24 1.69
N PRO A 110 8.77 16.72 0.78
CA PRO A 110 8.46 16.84 -0.66
C PRO A 110 7.92 15.56 -1.31
N SER A 111 8.18 14.40 -0.71
CA SER A 111 7.71 13.10 -1.22
C SER A 111 6.45 12.58 -0.53
N ALA A 112 5.86 13.32 0.41
CA ALA A 112 4.68 12.88 1.14
C ALA A 112 3.39 13.30 0.42
N TYR A 113 2.47 12.36 0.28
CA TYR A 113 1.14 12.56 -0.30
C TYR A 113 0.09 11.85 0.56
N GLY A 114 -0.98 12.54 0.91
CA GLY A 114 -2.03 11.93 1.72
C GLY A 114 -3.03 12.92 2.29
N TRP A 115 -3.82 12.44 3.23
CA TRP A 115 -4.93 13.17 3.85
C TRP A 115 -4.73 13.25 5.36
N VAL A 116 -5.30 14.29 5.97
CA VAL A 116 -5.43 14.38 7.42
C VAL A 116 -6.87 14.12 7.81
N VAL A 117 -7.09 13.25 8.79
CA VAL A 117 -8.39 12.89 9.36
C VAL A 117 -8.96 14.05 10.15
N GLY A 118 -10.27 14.30 10.07
CA GLY A 118 -10.99 15.27 10.93
C GLY A 118 -10.79 16.75 10.58
N CYS A 119 -9.78 17.09 9.78
CA CYS A 119 -9.66 18.40 9.18
C CYS A 119 -9.43 18.26 7.68
N GLY A 120 -10.09 19.07 6.85
CA GLY A 120 -10.05 19.01 5.39
C GLY A 120 -8.67 19.27 4.74
N GLN A 121 -7.57 19.02 5.44
CA GLN A 121 -6.20 19.16 4.97
C GLN A 121 -5.79 17.97 4.12
N VAL A 122 -5.30 18.27 2.92
CA VAL A 122 -4.62 17.32 2.04
C VAL A 122 -3.15 17.75 1.93
N TRP A 123 -2.23 16.81 1.96
CA TRP A 123 -0.82 17.09 1.70
C TRP A 123 -0.45 16.54 0.33
N LEU A 124 0.03 17.44 -0.52
CA LEU A 124 0.55 17.16 -1.85
C LEU A 124 2.01 17.57 -1.80
N ASN A 125 2.96 16.71 -2.18
CA ASN A 125 4.40 17.01 -2.13
C ASN A 125 4.88 17.78 -0.89
N GLY A 126 4.36 17.43 0.30
CA GLY A 126 4.71 18.09 1.55
C GLY A 126 4.16 19.51 1.74
N VAL A 127 3.24 19.95 0.88
CA VAL A 127 2.52 21.22 0.96
C VAL A 127 1.06 20.96 1.27
N GLN A 128 0.53 21.66 2.27
CA GLN A 128 -0.87 21.58 2.66
C GLN A 128 -1.77 22.28 1.61
N SER A 129 -2.89 21.65 1.28
CA SER A 129 -3.97 22.19 0.46
C SER A 129 -5.31 21.81 1.07
N ASP A 130 -6.06 22.79 1.58
CA ASP A 130 -7.36 22.54 2.21
C ASP A 130 -8.43 22.26 1.15
N GLY A 131 -9.30 21.29 1.39
CA GLY A 131 -10.44 20.93 0.52
C GLY A 131 -10.06 20.30 -0.82
N TYR A 132 -8.78 19.98 -1.05
CA TYR A 132 -8.33 19.47 -2.34
C TYR A 132 -9.05 18.17 -2.72
N GLY A 133 -9.50 18.09 -3.97
CA GLY A 133 -10.20 16.91 -4.47
C GLY A 133 -11.53 16.62 -3.77
N GLY A 134 -12.13 17.61 -3.11
CA GLY A 134 -13.38 17.47 -2.35
C GLY A 134 -13.21 16.83 -0.98
N TRP A 135 -11.97 16.67 -0.50
CA TRP A 135 -11.70 16.15 0.85
C TRP A 135 -12.29 17.07 1.93
N ASP A 136 -13.20 16.54 2.74
CA ASP A 136 -13.89 17.25 3.82
C ASP A 136 -13.45 16.80 5.22
N GLY A 137 -12.62 15.76 5.32
CA GLY A 137 -12.18 15.21 6.60
C GLY A 137 -13.21 14.27 7.26
N ASP A 138 -14.15 13.70 6.50
CA ASP A 138 -15.28 12.90 7.01
C ASP A 138 -14.93 11.58 7.73
N ILE A 139 -13.66 11.19 7.78
CA ILE A 139 -13.19 10.00 8.52
C ILE A 139 -13.20 10.28 10.02
N CYS A 140 -13.77 9.38 10.80
CA CYS A 140 -13.82 9.48 12.26
C CYS A 140 -13.39 8.18 12.97
N GLU A 141 -13.39 8.20 14.30
CA GLU A 141 -13.09 7.02 15.10
C GLU A 141 -14.01 5.84 14.74
N ASN A 142 -13.43 4.65 14.70
CA ASN A 142 -13.99 3.37 14.26
C ASN A 142 -14.24 3.23 12.76
N ASP A 143 -13.98 4.25 11.94
CA ASP A 143 -14.05 4.09 10.49
C ASP A 143 -12.94 3.17 9.98
N THR A 144 -13.30 2.39 8.97
CA THR A 144 -12.37 1.61 8.16
C THR A 144 -12.17 2.32 6.83
N VAL A 145 -10.91 2.41 6.43
CA VAL A 145 -10.45 3.14 5.26
C VAL A 145 -9.67 2.18 4.37
N GLU A 146 -10.01 2.16 3.09
CA GLU A 146 -9.20 1.49 2.08
C GLU A 146 -8.34 2.52 1.34
N LEU A 147 -7.02 2.35 1.45
CA LEU A 147 -6.03 3.06 0.65
C LEU A 147 -5.61 2.21 -0.54
N THR A 148 -5.96 2.64 -1.74
CA THR A 148 -5.52 2.02 -2.99
C THR A 148 -4.29 2.74 -3.52
N LEU A 149 -3.20 2.01 -3.74
CA LEU A 149 -1.98 2.47 -4.38
C LEU A 149 -1.94 1.95 -5.82
N ASN A 150 -2.27 2.80 -6.80
CA ASN A 150 -2.19 2.45 -8.22
C ASN A 150 -0.86 2.98 -8.79
N CYS A 151 0.16 2.12 -8.76
CA CYS A 151 1.49 2.41 -9.27
C CYS A 151 1.57 2.44 -10.80
N ASN A 152 0.55 1.95 -11.50
CA ASN A 152 0.52 2.00 -12.96
C ASN A 152 0.03 3.37 -13.46
N GLU A 153 -0.79 4.06 -12.66
CA GLU A 153 -1.37 5.36 -12.98
C GLU A 153 -0.81 6.50 -12.12
N ASN A 154 0.23 6.25 -11.33
CA ASN A 154 0.86 7.23 -10.43
C ASN A 154 -0.16 7.93 -9.53
N LYS A 155 -1.07 7.19 -8.91
CA LYS A 155 -2.11 7.77 -8.05
C LYS A 155 -2.40 6.95 -6.81
N ILE A 156 -2.92 7.62 -5.79
CA ILE A 156 -3.46 6.99 -4.59
C ILE A 156 -4.94 7.35 -4.45
N GLN A 157 -5.73 6.43 -3.91
CA GLN A 157 -7.15 6.65 -3.65
C GLN A 157 -7.48 6.26 -2.21
N CYS A 158 -8.37 7.02 -1.58
CA CYS A 158 -8.91 6.73 -0.26
C CYS A 158 -10.41 6.48 -0.39
N LEU A 159 -10.90 5.38 0.16
CA LEU A 159 -12.33 5.08 0.30
C LEU A 159 -12.66 4.95 1.78
N ASN A 160 -13.54 5.82 2.29
CA ASN A 160 -14.15 5.62 3.61
C ASN A 160 -15.27 4.59 3.47
N GLU A 161 -15.15 3.45 4.15
CA GLU A 161 -16.13 2.36 4.01
C GLU A 161 -17.50 2.70 4.61
N ARG A 162 -17.58 3.62 5.57
CA ARG A 162 -18.85 4.05 6.18
C ARG A 162 -19.61 4.99 5.24
N THR A 163 -18.96 6.06 4.79
CA THR A 163 -19.61 7.11 3.98
C THR A 163 -19.66 6.78 2.49
N LYS A 164 -18.85 5.80 2.05
CA LYS A 164 -18.61 5.45 0.65
C LYS A 164 -18.01 6.61 -0.17
N GLN A 165 -17.56 7.67 0.48
CA GLN A 165 -16.83 8.74 -0.18
C GLN A 165 -15.47 8.24 -0.64
N LYS A 166 -15.10 8.64 -1.86
CA LYS A 166 -13.85 8.26 -2.50
C LYS A 166 -13.09 9.50 -2.95
N TYR A 167 -11.82 9.55 -2.57
CA TYR A 167 -10.91 10.64 -2.87
C TYR A 167 -9.71 10.13 -3.65
N GLU A 168 -9.10 10.96 -4.50
CA GLU A 168 -7.97 10.57 -5.34
C GLU A 168 -6.93 11.69 -5.36
N LEU A 169 -5.65 11.31 -5.22
CA LEU A 169 -4.51 12.20 -5.46
C LEU A 169 -3.64 11.63 -6.58
N LYS A 170 -3.28 12.49 -7.55
CA LYS A 170 -2.19 12.19 -8.48
C LYS A 170 -0.85 12.46 -7.80
N VAL A 171 0.10 11.55 -8.03
CA VAL A 171 1.44 11.61 -7.46
C VAL A 171 2.41 12.03 -8.55
N ASP A 172 3.14 13.12 -8.30
CA ASP A 172 4.26 13.50 -9.15
C ASP A 172 5.49 12.66 -8.78
N LEU A 173 5.90 11.78 -9.70
CA LEU A 173 7.05 10.89 -9.49
C LEU A 173 8.39 11.63 -9.41
N THR A 174 8.46 12.89 -9.85
CA THR A 174 9.65 13.73 -9.66
C THR A 174 9.83 14.04 -8.18
N SER A 175 8.73 14.30 -7.48
CA SER A 175 8.70 14.64 -6.06
C SER A 175 8.63 13.39 -5.14
N CYS A 176 7.89 12.35 -5.56
CA CYS A 176 7.74 11.09 -4.84
C CYS A 176 8.05 9.88 -5.75
N PRO A 177 9.34 9.59 -5.99
CA PRO A 177 9.74 8.46 -6.80
C PRO A 177 9.46 7.13 -6.10
N TYR A 178 9.28 6.08 -6.91
CA TYR A 178 9.21 4.71 -6.44
C TYR A 178 10.50 4.23 -5.73
N PRO A 179 10.43 3.20 -4.89
CA PRO A 179 9.21 2.58 -4.35
C PRO A 179 8.50 3.49 -3.35
N TRP A 180 7.16 3.42 -3.32
CA TRP A 180 6.36 4.02 -2.26
C TRP A 180 6.26 3.09 -1.05
N LYS A 181 6.02 3.68 0.13
CA LYS A 181 5.63 2.98 1.37
C LYS A 181 4.33 3.55 1.89
N LEU A 182 3.52 2.71 2.56
CA LEU A 182 2.47 3.19 3.46
C LEU A 182 3.10 4.15 4.48
N HIS A 183 2.46 5.29 4.69
CA HIS A 183 2.98 6.36 5.53
C HIS A 183 1.88 6.91 6.42
N LEU A 184 2.10 6.88 7.74
CA LEU A 184 1.24 7.51 8.73
C LEU A 184 2.03 8.54 9.54
N ASN A 185 1.35 9.60 10.00
CA ASN A 185 1.80 10.33 11.18
C ASN A 185 0.67 10.41 12.21
N LEU A 186 0.98 10.03 13.45
CA LEU A 186 0.11 10.21 14.61
C LEU A 186 0.58 11.45 15.39
N HIS A 187 -0.30 12.09 16.15
CA HIS A 187 0.07 13.28 16.93
C HIS A 187 -0.33 13.19 18.40
N PHE A 188 -1.55 12.73 18.71
CA PHE A 188 -2.08 12.82 20.06
C PHE A 188 -1.90 11.52 20.82
N ALA A 189 -1.67 11.66 22.12
CA ALA A 189 -1.47 10.51 22.99
C ALA A 189 -2.66 9.53 22.90
N SER A 190 -2.36 8.25 22.74
CA SER A 190 -3.33 7.16 22.55
C SER A 190 -4.04 7.10 21.19
N ASP A 191 -3.65 7.90 20.20
CA ASP A 191 -4.09 7.66 18.82
C ASP A 191 -3.70 6.23 18.43
N ARG A 192 -4.65 5.50 17.83
CA ARG A 192 -4.51 4.07 17.53
C ARG A 192 -5.06 3.76 16.15
N VAL A 193 -4.24 3.11 15.34
CA VAL A 193 -4.59 2.62 14.01
C VAL A 193 -4.25 1.14 13.91
N SER A 194 -5.13 0.36 13.29
CA SER A 194 -4.88 -1.06 13.00
C SER A 194 -5.01 -1.38 11.52
N ILE A 195 -4.21 -2.31 11.01
CA ILE A 195 -4.35 -2.86 9.66
C ILE A 195 -5.38 -3.99 9.68
N CYS A 196 -6.31 -3.96 8.73
CA CYS A 196 -7.41 -4.91 8.61
C CYS A 196 -7.27 -5.80 7.36
N PHE A 197 -7.86 -6.99 7.40
CA PHE A 197 -7.90 -7.96 6.30
C PHE A 197 -9.35 -8.22 5.90
#